data_AF-A0A482RA15-F1
#
_entry.id   AF-A0A482RA15-F1
#
_cell.length_a   1.000
_cell.length_b   1.000
_cell.length_c   1.000
_cell.angle_alpha   90.00
_cell.angle_beta   90.00
_cell.angle_gamma   90.00
#
_symmetry.space_group_name_H-M   'P 1'
#
loop_
_entity.id
_entity.type
_entity.pdbx_description
1 polymer ?
#
loop_
_entity_poly.entity_id
_entity_poly.type
_entity_poly.pdbx_seq_one_letter_code
_entity_poly.pdbx_strand_id
1 'polypeptide(L)'
;GVLNEFKGVLEDATSRKVFHNYSFDFHELCNHGIETRGLAADTMHMARLWNTGRITSGGYGLEALSAELVDVKKVSMKELFAQPKLKKVCVCVCVCARARARMRACTHSRLAVYLPSFRFWYALARAGWHEGQGEGAA
;
A
#
# COMPACT_ATOMS: atom_id res chain seq x y z
N GLY A 1 13.29 -28.60 -11.97
CA GLY A 1 12.18 -28.13 -11.12
C GLY A 1 10.91 -28.05 -11.94
N VAL A 2 9.75 -27.85 -11.32
CA VAL A 2 8.44 -27.85 -12.01
C VAL A 2 8.40 -26.88 -13.21
N LEU A 3 9.08 -25.73 -13.12
CA LEU A 3 9.16 -24.74 -14.20
C LEU A 3 9.83 -25.27 -15.49
N ASN A 4 10.74 -26.25 -15.39
CA ASN A 4 11.44 -26.79 -16.56
C ASN A 4 10.51 -27.62 -17.45
N GLU A 5 9.51 -28.29 -16.87
CA GLU A 5 8.53 -29.09 -17.61
C GLU A 5 7.66 -28.21 -18.52
N PHE A 6 7.40 -26.96 -18.11
CA PHE A 6 6.60 -26.00 -18.86
C PHE A 6 7.42 -25.15 -19.83
N LYS A 7 8.76 -25.28 -19.83
CA LYS A 7 9.65 -24.45 -20.64
C LYS A 7 9.28 -24.51 -22.12
N GLY A 8 9.01 -25.70 -22.66
CA GLY A 8 8.63 -25.87 -24.06
C GLY A 8 7.37 -25.08 -24.44
N VAL A 9 6.36 -25.04 -23.56
CA VAL A 9 5.13 -24.26 -23.79
C VAL A 9 5.39 -22.78 -23.62
N LEU A 10 6.15 -22.37 -22.61
CA LEU A 10 6.41 -20.95 -22.30
C LEU A 10 7.25 -20.26 -23.39
N GLU A 11 8.26 -20.95 -23.94
CA GLU A 11 9.15 -20.41 -24.97
C GLU A 11 8.62 -20.56 -26.40
N ASP A 12 7.58 -21.38 -26.61
CA ASP A 12 6.97 -21.54 -27.93
C ASP A 12 6.22 -20.26 -28.36
N ALA A 13 6.58 -19.71 -29.51
CA ALA A 13 5.94 -18.53 -30.08
C ALA A 13 4.56 -18.82 -30.69
N THR A 14 4.26 -20.08 -31.03
CA THR A 14 2.97 -20.46 -31.63
C THR A 14 1.87 -20.58 -30.58
N SER A 15 2.22 -21.00 -29.36
CA SER A 15 1.34 -20.98 -28.21
C SER A 15 1.03 -19.54 -27.79
N ARG A 16 -0.19 -19.10 -28.07
CA ARG A 16 -0.72 -17.78 -27.70
C ARG A 16 -1.08 -17.74 -26.21
N LYS A 17 -0.45 -16.84 -25.45
CA LYS A 17 -0.67 -16.67 -24.00
C LYS A 17 -1.27 -15.32 -23.67
N VAL A 18 -2.10 -15.30 -22.62
CA VAL A 18 -2.72 -14.08 -22.09
C VAL A 18 -2.24 -13.85 -20.67
N PHE A 19 -1.80 -12.63 -20.37
CA PHE A 19 -1.27 -12.25 -19.06
C PHE A 19 -2.05 -11.09 -18.45
N HIS A 20 -1.77 -10.82 -17.18
CA HIS A 20 -2.21 -9.62 -16.49
C HIS A 20 -0.98 -8.97 -15.87
N ASN A 21 -0.43 -7.95 -16.54
CA ASN A 21 0.89 -7.38 -16.27
C ASN A 21 2.07 -8.26 -16.72
N TYR A 22 2.17 -8.49 -18.04
CA TYR A 22 3.16 -9.37 -18.65
C TYR A 22 4.61 -9.10 -18.24
N SER A 23 4.99 -7.83 -18.08
CA SER A 23 6.38 -7.45 -17.77
C SER A 23 6.88 -8.02 -16.44
N PHE A 24 5.98 -8.17 -15.46
CA PHE A 24 6.32 -8.76 -14.16
C PHE A 24 6.61 -10.25 -14.30
N ASP A 25 5.69 -11.00 -14.89
CA ASP A 25 5.85 -12.45 -15.07
C ASP A 25 7.06 -12.77 -15.98
N PHE A 26 7.29 -11.96 -17.02
CA PHE A 26 8.44 -12.11 -17.91
C PHE A 26 9.76 -11.94 -17.15
N HIS A 27 9.89 -10.88 -16.35
CA HIS A 27 11.11 -10.66 -15.57
C HIS A 27 11.39 -11.80 -14.59
N GLU A 28 10.37 -12.29 -13.89
CA GLU A 28 10.52 -13.42 -12.96
C GLU A 28 10.91 -14.72 -13.68
N LEU A 29 10.34 -14.99 -14.86
CA LEU A 29 10.72 -16.16 -15.65
C LEU A 29 12.12 -16.05 -16.25
N CYS A 30 12.55 -14.84 -16.63
CA CYS A 30 13.92 -14.59 -17.08
C CYS A 30 14.96 -14.89 -15.99
N ASN A 31 14.65 -14.62 -14.71
CA ASN A 31 15.52 -14.99 -13.60
C ASN A 31 15.75 -16.51 -13.50
N HIS A 32 14.84 -17.30 -14.05
CA HIS A 32 14.93 -18.76 -14.13
C HIS A 32 15.47 -19.27 -15.49
N GLY A 33 15.93 -18.38 -16.37
CA GLY A 33 16.46 -18.75 -17.69
C GLY A 33 15.39 -19.25 -18.67
N ILE A 34 14.15 -18.77 -18.50
CA ILE A 34 13.02 -19.06 -19.39
C ILE A 34 12.63 -17.77 -20.10
N GLU A 35 12.69 -17.78 -21.43
CA GLU A 35 12.26 -16.63 -22.24
C GLU A 35 10.82 -16.82 -22.72
N THR A 36 9.86 -16.21 -22.03
CA THR A 36 8.45 -16.32 -22.43
C THR A 36 8.24 -15.68 -23.81
N ARG A 37 7.66 -16.44 -24.74
CA ARG A 37 7.29 -15.97 -26.09
C ARG A 37 5.80 -16.18 -26.34
N GLY A 38 5.27 -15.63 -27.44
CA GLY A 38 3.86 -15.84 -27.82
C GLY A 38 2.87 -15.02 -26.99
N LEU A 39 3.23 -13.79 -26.58
CA LEU A 39 2.30 -12.85 -25.95
C LEU A 39 1.17 -12.50 -26.92
N ALA A 40 -0.04 -12.97 -26.64
CA ALA A 40 -1.21 -12.67 -27.45
C ALA A 40 -1.98 -11.46 -26.92
N ALA A 41 -2.10 -11.33 -25.59
CA ALA A 41 -2.79 -10.20 -24.97
C ALA A 41 -2.33 -9.96 -23.53
N ASP A 42 -2.40 -8.71 -23.10
CA ASP A 42 -2.29 -8.32 -21.69
C ASP A 42 -3.57 -7.59 -21.27
N THR A 43 -4.31 -8.20 -20.35
CA THR A 43 -5.60 -7.69 -19.88
C THR A 43 -5.51 -6.31 -19.22
N MET A 44 -4.40 -5.99 -18.55
CA MET A 44 -4.20 -4.67 -17.96
C MET A 44 -4.06 -3.60 -19.05
N HIS A 45 -3.29 -3.89 -20.10
CA HIS A 45 -3.07 -2.97 -21.22
C HIS A 45 -4.33 -2.84 -22.09
N MET A 46 -5.03 -3.95 -22.36
CA MET A 46 -6.31 -3.91 -23.09
C MET A 46 -7.35 -3.04 -22.35
N ALA A 47 -7.46 -3.19 -21.03
CA ALA A 47 -8.37 -2.36 -20.24
C ALA A 47 -8.00 -0.87 -20.28
N ARG A 48 -6.70 -0.56 -20.30
CA ARG A 48 -6.22 0.82 -20.43
C ARG A 48 -6.51 1.42 -21.79
N LEU A 49 -6.40 0.64 -22.86
CA LEU A 49 -6.77 1.06 -24.21
C LEU A 49 -8.29 1.24 -24.37
N TRP A 50 -9.09 0.39 -23.72
CA TRP A 50 -10.54 0.51 -23.71
C TRP A 50 -10.98 1.83 -23.07
N ASN A 51 -10.56 2.10 -21.83
CA ASN A 51 -10.95 3.31 -21.10
C ASN A 51 -9.82 3.76 -20.18
N THR A 52 -9.12 4.81 -20.60
CA THR A 52 -8.00 5.42 -19.87
C THR A 52 -8.43 6.15 -18.58
N GLY A 53 -9.70 6.54 -18.47
CA GLY A 53 -10.28 7.23 -17.32
C GLY A 53 -10.49 6.34 -16.09
N ARG A 54 -10.31 5.01 -16.23
CA ARG A 54 -10.54 4.06 -15.13
C ARG A 54 -9.57 4.19 -13.96
N ILE A 55 -8.52 5.01 -14.09
CA ILE A 55 -7.60 5.32 -12.98
C ILE A 55 -8.35 5.84 -11.76
N THR A 56 -9.38 6.67 -11.96
CA THR A 56 -10.15 7.28 -10.88
C THR A 56 -11.28 6.38 -10.37
N SER A 57 -11.78 5.44 -11.17
CA SER A 57 -13.00 4.67 -10.90
C SER A 57 -12.77 3.22 -10.44
N GLY A 58 -11.53 2.79 -10.19
CA GLY A 58 -11.23 1.44 -9.69
C GLY A 58 -9.90 0.85 -10.17
N GLY A 59 -9.21 1.53 -11.08
CA GLY A 59 -7.91 1.11 -11.61
C GLY A 59 -7.99 -0.09 -12.57
N TYR A 60 -6.83 -0.60 -12.96
CA TYR A 60 -6.68 -1.68 -13.95
C TYR A 60 -6.35 -3.03 -13.33
N GLY A 61 -6.47 -3.18 -12.02
CA GLY A 61 -6.20 -4.44 -11.34
C GLY A 61 -7.27 -5.49 -11.65
N LEU A 62 -6.87 -6.77 -11.65
CA LEU A 62 -7.76 -7.89 -11.94
C LEU A 62 -8.99 -7.93 -11.01
N GLU A 63 -8.88 -7.49 -9.75
CA GLU A 63 -10.03 -7.43 -8.83
C GLU A 63 -11.12 -6.48 -9.33
N ALA A 64 -10.74 -5.27 -9.76
CA ALA A 64 -11.69 -4.30 -10.30
C ALA A 64 -12.25 -4.71 -11.66
N LEU A 65 -11.39 -5.27 -12.54
CA LEU A 65 -11.81 -5.71 -13.88
C LEU A 65 -12.76 -6.91 -13.82
N SER A 66 -12.47 -7.88 -12.96
CA SER A 66 -13.26 -9.11 -12.83
C SER A 66 -14.65 -8.83 -12.23
N ALA A 67 -14.72 -7.93 -11.25
CA ALA A 67 -15.98 -7.48 -10.67
C ALA A 67 -16.87 -6.71 -11.67
N GLU A 68 -16.29 -5.89 -12.55
CA GLU A 68 -17.07 -5.10 -13.52
C GLU A 68 -17.46 -5.90 -14.77
N LEU A 69 -16.54 -6.68 -15.34
CA LEU A 69 -16.73 -7.30 -16.66
C LEU A 69 -17.26 -8.73 -16.62
N VAL A 70 -16.93 -9.49 -15.56
CA VAL A 70 -17.18 -10.95 -15.50
C VAL A 70 -18.16 -11.29 -14.37
N ASP A 71 -18.60 -10.30 -13.58
CA ASP A 71 -19.44 -10.46 -12.38
C ASP A 71 -18.88 -11.47 -11.36
N VAL A 72 -17.59 -11.78 -11.46
CA VAL A 72 -16.87 -12.69 -10.56
C VAL A 72 -15.74 -11.91 -9.94
N LYS A 73 -15.83 -11.65 -8.63
CA LYS A 73 -14.81 -10.89 -7.93
C LYS A 73 -13.61 -11.76 -7.55
N LYS A 74 -12.41 -11.37 -7.98
CA LYS A 74 -11.16 -11.97 -7.48
C LYS A 74 -11.02 -11.76 -5.97
N VAL A 75 -10.68 -12.82 -5.24
CA VAL A 75 -10.32 -12.74 -3.81
C VAL A 75 -9.05 -11.91 -3.65
N SER A 76 -9.13 -10.86 -2.83
CA SER A 76 -8.02 -9.92 -2.67
C SER A 76 -6.85 -10.55 -1.90
N MET A 77 -5.63 -10.13 -2.20
CA MET A 77 -4.44 -10.63 -1.49
C MET A 77 -4.50 -10.36 0.02
N LYS A 78 -5.11 -9.23 0.40
CA LYS A 78 -5.36 -8.86 1.79
C LYS A 78 -6.31 -9.84 2.46
N GLU A 79 -7.31 -10.35 1.76
CA GLU A 79 -8.23 -11.32 2.34
C GLU A 79 -7.56 -12.67 2.59
N LEU A 80 -6.72 -13.14 1.66
CA LEU A 80 -6.04 -14.43 1.77
C LEU A 80 -4.89 -14.42 2.78
N PHE A 81 -4.11 -13.33 2.82
CA PHE A 81 -2.83 -13.30 3.52
C PHE A 81 -2.70 -12.19 4.57
N ALA A 82 -3.76 -11.43 4.87
CA ALA A 82 -3.65 -10.42 5.93
C ALA A 82 -3.41 -11.07 7.28
N GLN A 83 -2.24 -10.81 7.84
CA GLN A 83 -2.01 -10.97 9.26
C GLN A 83 -2.63 -9.77 9.99
N PRO A 84 -3.40 -10.01 11.07
CA PRO A 84 -3.97 -8.91 11.84
C PRO A 84 -2.83 -8.10 12.46
N LYS A 85 -2.72 -6.84 12.06
CA LYS A 85 -1.82 -5.90 12.75
C LYS A 85 -2.41 -5.67 14.14
N LEU A 86 -1.72 -6.16 15.17
CA LEU A 86 -2.05 -5.87 16.56
C LEU A 86 -2.11 -4.35 16.71
N LYS A 87 -3.30 -3.82 17.04
CA LYS A 87 -3.44 -2.40 17.36
C LYS A 87 -2.59 -2.15 18.60
N LYS A 88 -1.70 -1.16 18.54
CA LYS A 88 -0.89 -0.77 19.70
C LYS A 88 -1.86 -0.30 20.79
N VAL A 89 -2.05 -1.13 21.81
CA VAL A 89 -2.87 -0.76 22.97
C VAL A 89 -2.10 0.33 23.69
N CYS A 90 -2.62 1.56 23.67
CA CYS A 90 -2.12 2.60 24.53
C CYS A 90 -2.62 2.26 25.93
N VAL A 91 -1.82 1.50 26.69
CA VAL A 91 -2.07 1.34 28.11
C VAL A 91 -1.78 2.68 28.75
N CYS A 92 -2.83 3.45 29.02
CA CYS A 92 -2.71 4.60 29.90
C CYS A 92 -2.42 4.04 31.29
N VAL A 93 -1.15 3.93 31.65
CA VAL A 93 -0.75 3.72 33.03
C VAL A 93 -1.06 5.03 33.73
N CYS A 94 -2.29 5.16 34.22
CA CYS A 94 -2.58 6.13 35.27
C CYS A 94 -1.75 5.73 36.48
N VAL A 95 -0.58 6.35 36.64
CA VAL A 95 0.14 6.39 37.93
C VAL A 95 -0.64 7.33 38.85
N CYS A 96 -1.89 6.98 39.16
CA CYS A 96 -2.59 7.54 40.31
C CYS A 96 -2.16 6.69 41.50
N ALA A 97 -1.17 7.22 42.23
CA ALA A 97 -0.76 6.70 43.51
C ALA A 97 -2.00 6.54 44.42
N ARG A 98 -2.24 5.31 44.85
CA ARG A 98 -3.02 4.91 46.04
C ARG A 98 -4.33 5.66 46.29
N ALA A 99 -5.41 5.20 45.67
CA ALA A 99 -6.70 5.10 46.37
C ALA A 99 -7.54 3.98 45.74
N ARG A 100 -7.88 2.97 46.54
CA ARG A 100 -8.78 1.89 46.17
C ARG A 100 -10.16 2.50 45.85
N ALA A 101 -10.62 2.44 44.60
CA ALA A 101 -12.03 2.25 44.25
C ALA A 101 -12.26 2.26 42.73
N ARG A 102 -12.83 1.15 42.23
CA ARG A 102 -13.66 1.02 41.02
C ARG A 102 -13.04 1.46 39.69
N MET A 103 -12.74 0.47 38.84
CA MET A 103 -12.72 0.60 37.38
C MET A 103 -14.04 1.21 36.91
N ARG A 104 -14.06 2.52 36.67
CA ARG A 104 -14.99 3.15 35.74
C ARG A 104 -14.20 3.43 34.48
N ALA A 105 -14.74 2.99 33.34
CA ALA A 105 -14.22 3.37 32.03
C ALA A 105 -14.16 4.90 31.97
N CYS A 106 -12.95 5.45 31.93
CA CYS A 106 -12.74 6.88 31.79
C CYS A 106 -13.07 7.25 30.34
N THR A 107 -14.32 7.63 30.08
CA THR A 107 -14.75 8.27 28.84
C THR A 107 -14.21 9.70 28.85
N HIS A 108 -12.93 9.88 28.53
CA HIS A 108 -12.39 11.18 28.14
C HIS A 108 -11.84 11.07 26.72
N SER A 109 -12.76 11.23 25.77
CA SER A 109 -12.47 11.80 24.47
C SER A 109 -12.01 13.24 24.66
N ARG A 110 -10.69 13.52 24.58
CA ARG A 110 -10.11 14.73 23.98
C ARG A 110 -8.57 14.77 24.12
N LEU A 111 -7.94 15.11 23.00
CA LEU A 111 -6.57 15.62 22.84
C LEU A 111 -5.40 14.63 23.04
N ALA A 112 -5.16 13.83 22.00
CA ALA A 112 -3.79 13.42 21.67
C ALA A 112 -3.10 14.59 20.96
N VAL A 113 -2.43 15.47 21.70
CA VAL A 113 -1.46 16.40 21.11
C VAL A 113 -0.18 15.61 20.88
N TYR A 114 0.06 15.28 19.62
CA TYR A 114 1.34 14.80 19.12
C TYR A 114 2.30 15.99 19.04
N LEU A 115 3.32 16.02 19.91
CA LEU A 115 4.41 17.00 19.80
C LEU A 115 5.77 16.31 19.98
N PRO A 116 6.33 15.70 18.92
CA PRO A 116 7.77 15.51 18.85
C PRO A 116 8.35 16.64 17.98
N SER A 117 8.74 17.77 18.59
CA SER A 117 9.68 18.77 18.01
C SER A 117 9.94 20.02 18.87
N PHE A 118 9.21 20.27 19.96
CA PHE A 118 9.28 21.57 20.65
C PHE A 118 10.51 21.82 21.53
N ARG A 119 11.42 20.85 21.66
CA ARG A 119 12.62 21.01 22.51
C ARG A 119 13.74 21.81 21.83
N PHE A 120 13.71 21.98 20.51
CA PHE A 120 14.72 22.76 19.79
C PHE A 120 14.39 24.26 19.78
N TRP A 121 13.12 24.62 19.56
CA TRP A 121 12.69 26.02 19.49
C TRP A 121 12.67 26.73 20.86
N TYR A 122 12.33 26.02 21.95
CA TYR A 122 12.33 26.61 23.29
C TYR A 122 13.75 26.92 23.82
N ALA A 123 14.76 26.19 23.33
CA ALA A 123 16.16 26.43 23.67
C ALA A 123 16.71 27.68 22.97
N LEU A 124 16.33 27.90 21.70
CA LEU A 124 16.69 29.10 20.94
C LEU A 124 16.03 30.38 21.50
N ALA A 125 14.77 30.30 21.95
CA ALA A 125 14.08 31.45 22.53
C ALA A 125 14.63 31.90 23.90
N ARG A 126 15.29 31.02 24.67
CA ARG A 126 15.97 31.39 25.93
C ARG A 126 17.39 31.93 25.73
N ALA A 127 17.98 31.75 24.55
CA ALA A 127 19.34 32.18 24.24
C ALA A 127 19.44 33.65 23.82
N GLY A 128 18.34 34.42 23.85
CA GLY A 128 18.38 35.88 23.71
C GLY A 128 18.86 36.38 22.35
N TRP A 129 18.51 35.70 21.26
CA TRP A 129 18.83 36.20 19.92
C TRP A 129 17.78 37.23 19.47
N HIS A 130 18.20 38.49 19.40
CA HIS A 130 17.52 39.59 18.72
C HIS A 130 18.26 39.87 17.40
N GLU A 131 17.55 39.76 16.28
CA GLU A 131 17.88 40.35 14.97
C GLU A 131 16.53 40.31 14.22
N GLY A 132 15.83 41.41 13.98
CA GLY A 132 16.20 42.52 13.11
C GLY A 132 15.04 42.67 12.10
N GLN A 133 14.44 43.86 12.02
CA GLN A 133 13.27 44.19 11.19
C GLN A 133 13.59 44.10 9.68
N GLY A 134 12.59 43.82 8.83
CA GLY A 134 12.67 44.09 7.39
C GLY A 134 11.64 43.37 6.50
N GLU A 135 10.46 44.01 6.35
CA GLU A 135 9.66 44.26 5.13
C GLU A 135 9.53 43.27 3.94
N GLY A 136 8.31 43.24 3.36
CA GLY A 136 8.05 42.97 1.92
C GLY A 136 7.17 41.75 1.63
N ALA A 137 5.83 41.86 1.63
CA ALA A 137 4.98 42.27 0.49
C ALA A 137 4.74 41.18 -0.58
N ALA A 138 3.51 40.66 -0.60
CA ALA A 138 2.62 40.58 -1.78
C ALA A 138 1.18 40.36 -1.31
#